data_AF-A0A917BUV2-F1
#
_entry.id   AF-A0A917BUV2-F1
#
_cell.length_a   1.000
_cell.length_b   1.000
_cell.length_c   1.000
_cell.angle_alpha   90.00
_cell.angle_beta   90.00
_cell.angle_gamma   90.00
#
_symmetry.space_group_name_H-M   'P 1'
#
loop_
_entity.id
_entity.type
_entity.pdbx_description
1 polymer ?
#
loop_
_entity_poly.entity_id
_entity_poly.type
_entity_poly.pdbx_seq_one_letter_code
_entity_poly.pdbx_strand_id
1 'polypeptide(L)' 'MYETGVSQPEVIGLYRNAGFVEIGPFGEYQLDPLSLFMEKELVKD' A
#
# COMPACT_ATOMS: atom_id res chain seq x y z
N MET A 1 -4.32 -14.22 -7.57
CA MET A 1 -3.31 -13.19 -7.84
C MET A 1 -4.05 -11.98 -8.36
N TYR A 2 -4.22 -10.95 -7.53
CA TYR A 2 -4.80 -9.66 -7.93
C TYR A 2 -3.64 -8.68 -7.95
N GLU A 3 -3.19 -8.29 -9.14
CA GLU A 3 -2.23 -7.22 -9.33
C GLU A 3 -3.02 -5.91 -9.46
N THR A 4 -3.14 -5.17 -8.37
CA THR A 4 -3.58 -3.77 -8.43
C THR A 4 -2.32 -2.93 -8.53
N GLY A 5 -1.82 -2.71 -9.74
CA GLY A 5 -0.80 -1.69 -9.95
C GLY A 5 -1.32 -0.32 -9.51
N VAL A 6 -0.43 0.67 -9.44
CA VAL A 6 -0.73 2.11 -9.19
C VAL A 6 -1.89 2.69 -10.05
N SER A 7 -2.44 1.94 -11.03
CA SER A 7 -3.49 2.38 -11.96
C SER A 7 -4.94 2.38 -11.44
N GLN A 8 -5.18 2.05 -10.16
CA GLN A 8 -6.53 2.05 -9.58
C GLN A 8 -6.65 3.06 -8.42
N PRO A 9 -6.89 4.35 -8.72
CA PRO A 9 -6.94 5.41 -7.71
C PRO A 9 -8.04 5.18 -6.66
N GLU A 10 -9.14 4.49 -6.99
CA GLU A 10 -10.21 4.17 -6.04
C GLU A 10 -9.73 3.24 -4.92
N VAL A 11 -8.86 2.28 -5.24
CA VAL A 11 -8.31 1.32 -4.27
C VAL A 11 -7.34 2.02 -3.31
N ILE A 12 -6.52 2.95 -3.82
CA ILE A 12 -5.64 3.77 -2.98
C ILE A 12 -6.47 4.62 -2.02
N GLY A 13 -7.55 5.24 -2.50
CA GLY A 13 -8.49 5.98 -1.65
C GLY A 13 -9.11 5.12 -0.55
N LEU A 14 -9.51 3.88 -0.88
CA LEU A 14 -10.04 2.93 0.08
C LEU A 14 -9.03 2.61 1.20
N TYR A 15 -7.77 2.32 0.86
CA TYR A 15 -6.74 2.02 1.85
C TYR A 15 -6.41 3.21 2.74
N ARG A 16 -6.28 4.42 2.17
CA ARG A 16 -6.11 5.65 2.95
C ARG A 16 -7.25 5.86 3.95
N ASN A 17 -8.50 5.70 3.50
CA ASN A 17 -9.68 5.81 4.37
C ASN A 17 -9.73 4.73 5.45
N ALA A 18 -9.16 3.55 5.18
CA ALA A 18 -9.04 2.47 6.15
C ALA A 18 -7.90 2.66 7.17
N GLY A 19 -7.14 3.78 7.09
CA GLY A 19 -6.06 4.12 8.00
C GLY A 19 -4.69 3.57 7.60
N PHE A 20 -4.52 3.17 6.35
CA PHE A 20 -3.19 2.82 5.81
C PHE A 20 -2.44 4.08 5.39
N VAL A 21 -1.12 4.08 5.60
CA VAL A 21 -0.20 5.16 5.23
C VAL A 21 0.86 4.66 4.26
N GLU A 22 1.36 5.53 3.39
CA GLU A 22 2.41 5.16 2.43
C GLU A 22 3.76 5.01 3.12
N ILE A 23 4.52 4.00 2.68
CA ILE A 23 5.89 3.73 3.12
C ILE A 23 6.81 3.46 1.93
N GLY A 24 8.11 3.42 2.20
CA GLY A 24 9.08 2.91 1.23
C GLY A 24 8.95 1.39 1.00
N PRO A 25 9.71 0.84 0.04
CA PRO A 25 9.84 -0.60 -0.11
C PRO A 25 10.30 -1.25 1.19
N PHE A 26 9.82 -2.46 1.46
CA PHE A 26 10.17 -3.23 2.66
C PHE A 26 10.75 -4.59 2.30
N GLY A 27 11.54 -5.17 3.20
CA GLY A 27 12.21 -6.45 2.96
C GLY A 27 13.14 -6.37 1.74
N GLU A 28 12.94 -7.27 0.78
CA GLU A 28 13.74 -7.36 -0.44
C GLU A 28 13.11 -6.60 -1.63
N TYR A 29 11.92 -6.00 -1.44
CA TYR A 29 11.27 -5.25 -2.51
C TYR A 29 12.08 -4.01 -2.89
N GLN A 30 12.22 -3.78 -4.20
CA GLN A 30 12.87 -2.60 -4.74
C GLN A 30 11.85 -1.53 -5.10
N LEU A 31 12.30 -0.28 -5.20
CA LEU A 31 11.46 0.81 -5.68
C LEU A 31 11.17 0.58 -7.17
N ASP A 32 9.89 0.41 -7.50
CA ASP A 32 9.39 0.32 -8.87
C ASP A 32 8.29 1.38 -9.08
N PRO A 33 8.29 2.13 -10.20
CA PRO A 33 7.32 3.20 -10.46
C PRO A 33 5.85 2.76 -10.47
N LEU A 34 5.58 1.46 -10.62
CA LEU A 34 4.24 0.88 -10.65
C LEU A 34 3.83 0.26 -9.30
N SER A 35 4.71 0.32 -8.29
CA SER A 35 4.46 -0.21 -6.96
C SER A 35 4.13 0.91 -5.97
N LEU A 36 3.14 0.67 -5.12
CA LEU A 36 2.81 1.49 -3.96
C LEU A 36 2.84 0.62 -2.70
N PHE A 37 3.66 0.99 -1.72
CA PHE A 37 3.77 0.28 -0.46
C PHE A 37 3.02 1.06 0.61
N MET A 38 2.17 0.38 1.38
CA MET A 38 1.41 0.98 2.46
C MET A 38 1.40 0.06 3.68
N GLU A 39 1.35 0.63 4.87
CA GLU A 39 1.21 -0.10 6.13
C GLU A 39 0.03 0.43 6.95
N LYS A 40 -0.46 -0.39 7.88
CA LYS A 40 -1.41 0.02 8.91
C LYS A 40 -0.99 -0.61 10.23
N GLU A 41 -0.85 0.23 11.25
CA GLU A 41 -0.60 -0.25 12.61
C GLU A 41 -1.84 -1.01 13.12
N LEU A 42 -1.61 -2.24 13.59
CA LEU A 42 -2.64 -3.03 14.25
C LEU A 42 -2.48 -2.86 15.75
N VAL A 43 -3.46 -2.26 16.39
CA VAL A 43 -3.54 -2.27 17.86
C VAL A 43 -3.86 -3.70 18.29
N LYS A 44 -3.03 -4.25 19.17
CA LYS A 44 -3.35 -5.49 19.90
C LYS A 44 -4.02 -5.09 21.22
N ASP A 45 -5.20 -5.64 21.46
CA ASP A 45 -5.89 -5.57 22.76
C ASP A 45 -5.15 -6.39 23.83
#